data_AF-A0A521TGR4-F1
#
_entry.id   AF-A0A521TGR4-F1
#
_cell.length_a   1.000
_cell.length_b   1.000
_cell.length_c   1.000
_cell.angle_alpha   90.00
_cell.angle_beta   90.00
_cell.angle_gamma   90.00
#
_symmetry.space_group_name_H-M   'P 1'
#
loop_
_entity.id
_entity.type
_entity.pdbx_description
1 polymer ?
#
loop_
_entity_poly.entity_id
_entity_poly.type
_entity_poly.pdbx_seq_one_letter_code
_entity_poly.pdbx_strand_id
1 'polypeptide(L)'
;MRRPVVVFASVLLLAPAVAAYPQWNLGLSLGAGAHLAPPVDREVLITAAVRTDATFGARTPYAWRAGFFGAVGTTDFVALDAAAGGVLHVPVNPTFPVLVSLGAVVDLAPTPGRPGVLGRLWWGTRSLNYHASYGMAAGLWIEGRYRPGEGTADVLGGIDLDLRVLTLPFVMLAGWLQR
;
A
#
# COMPACT_ATOMS: atom_id res chain seq x y z
N MET A 1 23.93 -31.70 -4.48
CA MET A 1 22.51 -31.30 -4.62
C MET A 1 22.45 -29.80 -4.86
N ARG A 2 22.15 -29.35 -6.08
CA ARG A 2 22.13 -27.93 -6.48
C ARG A 2 20.67 -27.45 -6.53
N ARG A 3 20.33 -26.43 -5.75
CA ARG A 3 18.99 -25.81 -5.74
C ARG A 3 18.81 -24.95 -7.01
N PRO A 4 17.69 -25.03 -7.73
CA PRO A 4 17.39 -24.06 -8.77
C PRO A 4 16.91 -22.75 -8.11
N VAL A 5 17.69 -21.69 -8.26
CA VAL A 5 17.24 -20.31 -8.04
C VAL A 5 16.45 -19.91 -9.28
N VAL A 6 15.13 -19.80 -9.15
CA VAL A 6 14.28 -19.28 -10.22
C VAL A 6 14.31 -17.75 -10.13
N VAL A 7 15.04 -17.14 -11.06
CA VAL A 7 15.09 -15.69 -11.25
C VAL A 7 13.83 -15.27 -12.03
N PHE A 8 12.84 -14.71 -11.32
CA PHE A 8 11.69 -14.04 -11.92
C PHE A 8 12.05 -12.56 -12.18
N ALA A 9 12.83 -12.31 -13.24
CA ALA A 9 13.22 -10.94 -13.60
C ALA A 9 13.31 -10.81 -15.13
N SER A 10 12.17 -10.86 -15.83
CA SER A 10 12.23 -10.77 -17.30
C SER A 10 11.03 -10.17 -18.03
N VAL A 11 10.06 -9.53 -17.37
CA VAL A 11 8.91 -8.91 -18.10
C VAL A 11 8.98 -7.38 -18.22
N LEU A 12 10.00 -6.70 -17.69
CA LEU A 12 10.06 -5.22 -17.66
C LEU A 12 10.91 -4.55 -18.75
N LEU A 13 11.48 -5.28 -19.72
CA LEU A 13 12.58 -4.75 -20.54
C LEU A 13 12.23 -4.18 -21.93
N LEU A 14 10.96 -4.00 -22.30
CA LEU A 14 10.60 -3.51 -23.65
C LEU A 14 9.49 -2.45 -23.68
N ALA A 15 9.57 -1.43 -22.82
CA ALA A 15 8.83 -0.19 -23.03
C ALA A 15 9.79 0.91 -23.53
N PRO A 16 9.47 1.64 -24.61
CA PRO A 16 10.26 2.81 -25.01
C PRO A 16 10.31 3.79 -23.84
N ALA A 17 11.50 4.36 -23.60
CA ALA A 17 11.76 5.33 -22.55
C ALA A 17 11.07 6.68 -22.83
N VAL A 18 9.74 6.69 -22.76
CA VAL A 18 9.01 7.90 -22.38
C VAL A 18 9.48 8.19 -20.95
N ALA A 19 10.05 9.37 -20.72
CA ALA A 19 10.49 9.79 -19.39
C ALA A 19 9.29 9.72 -18.43
N ALA A 20 9.20 8.63 -17.68
CA ALA A 20 8.09 8.38 -16.81
C ALA A 20 8.22 9.31 -15.59
N TYR A 21 7.21 10.15 -15.37
CA TYR A 21 7.21 11.08 -14.26
C TYR A 21 7.05 10.29 -12.95
N PRO A 22 8.02 10.35 -12.02
CA PRO A 22 7.91 9.62 -10.75
C PRO A 22 7.02 10.39 -9.78
N GLN A 23 6.12 9.68 -9.10
CA GLN A 23 5.37 10.20 -7.95
C GLN A 23 5.39 9.16 -6.84
N TRP A 24 5.75 9.57 -5.62
CA TRP A 24 5.75 8.71 -4.46
C TRP A 24 4.91 9.29 -3.32
N ASN A 25 4.48 8.41 -2.43
CA ASN A 25 3.66 8.71 -1.27
C ASN A 25 4.17 7.91 -0.05
N LEU A 26 3.96 8.46 1.14
CA LEU A 26 4.16 7.77 2.41
C LEU A 26 2.99 8.10 3.33
N GLY A 27 2.29 7.06 3.79
CA GLY A 27 1.09 7.20 4.60
C GLY A 27 0.97 6.17 5.70
N LEU A 28 0.03 6.44 6.59
CA LEU A 28 -0.43 5.57 7.65
C LEU A 28 -1.75 4.93 7.23
N SER A 29 -1.76 3.60 7.16
CA SER A 29 -2.95 2.77 7.02
C SER A 29 -3.48 2.41 8.38
N LEU A 30 -4.76 2.65 8.63
CA LEU A 30 -5.47 2.19 9.82
C LEU A 30 -6.72 1.44 9.37
N GLY A 31 -7.02 0.30 9.98
CA GLY A 31 -8.17 -0.49 9.57
C GLY A 31 -8.56 -1.56 10.56
N ALA A 32 -9.58 -2.32 10.16
CA ALA A 32 -10.04 -3.48 10.86
C ALA A 32 -10.53 -4.55 9.87
N GLY A 33 -10.74 -5.77 10.33
CA GLY A 33 -11.22 -6.84 9.48
C GLY A 33 -11.53 -8.11 10.24
N ALA A 34 -11.56 -9.23 9.51
CA ALA A 34 -11.85 -10.53 10.07
C ALA A 34 -11.20 -11.65 9.26
N HIS A 35 -11.03 -12.81 9.90
CA HIS A 35 -10.68 -14.05 9.24
C HIS A 35 -11.88 -14.58 8.41
N LEU A 36 -11.62 -14.95 7.16
CA LEU A 36 -12.60 -15.55 6.25
C LEU A 36 -12.58 -17.09 6.25
N ALA A 37 -11.43 -17.70 6.51
CA ALA A 37 -11.26 -19.15 6.43
C ALA A 37 -10.85 -19.76 7.79
N PRO A 38 -11.35 -20.97 8.14
CA PRO A 38 -10.96 -21.71 9.35
C PRO A 38 -9.43 -21.87 9.48
N PRO A 39 -8.88 -21.99 10.70
CA PRO A 39 -9.50 -22.60 11.88
C PRO A 39 -9.94 -21.61 13.00
N VAL A 40 -10.11 -20.32 12.72
CA VAL A 40 -10.22 -19.31 13.79
C VAL A 40 -11.67 -18.94 14.12
N ASP A 41 -11.95 -18.72 15.41
CA ASP A 41 -13.17 -18.04 15.88
C ASP A 41 -13.29 -16.67 15.19
N ARG A 42 -14.52 -16.19 14.98
CA ARG A 42 -14.77 -14.91 14.30
C ARG A 42 -14.30 -13.74 15.17
N GLU A 43 -13.01 -13.44 15.08
CA GLU A 43 -12.36 -12.33 15.77
C GLU A 43 -12.25 -11.11 14.85
N VAL A 44 -12.37 -9.93 15.47
CA VAL A 44 -12.15 -8.65 14.79
C VAL A 44 -10.66 -8.36 14.83
N LEU A 45 -10.05 -8.24 13.66
CA LEU A 45 -8.67 -7.82 13.50
C LEU A 45 -8.58 -6.31 13.50
N ILE A 46 -7.59 -5.73 14.17
CA ILE A 46 -7.23 -4.31 14.09
C ILE A 46 -5.88 -4.20 13.42
N THR A 47 -5.74 -3.30 12.46
CA THR A 47 -4.46 -3.11 11.74
C THR A 47 -4.01 -1.66 11.71
N ALA A 48 -2.69 -1.48 11.85
CA ALA A 48 -2.01 -0.23 11.63
C ALA A 48 -0.73 -0.49 10.84
N ALA A 49 -0.51 0.23 9.75
CA ALA A 49 0.67 0.05 8.90
C ALA A 49 1.20 1.38 8.37
N VAL A 50 2.51 1.45 8.18
CA VAL A 50 3.12 2.48 7.33
C VAL A 50 3.22 1.90 5.93
N ARG A 51 2.67 2.61 4.95
CA ARG A 51 2.65 2.22 3.55
C ARG A 51 3.29 3.30 2.70
N THR A 52 4.12 2.88 1.75
CA THR A 52 4.66 3.75 0.71
C THR A 52 4.42 3.14 -0.65
N ASP A 53 4.26 4.00 -1.64
CA ASP A 53 4.22 3.58 -3.03
C ASP A 53 4.91 4.60 -3.92
N ALA A 54 5.48 4.11 -5.02
CA ALA A 54 6.12 4.91 -6.06
C ALA A 54 5.55 4.49 -7.41
N THR A 55 4.97 5.43 -8.14
CA THR A 55 4.31 5.22 -9.43
C THR A 55 4.96 6.05 -10.53
N PHE A 56 4.95 5.48 -11.73
CA PHE A 56 5.60 6.03 -12.92
C PHE A 56 4.59 6.09 -14.05
N GLY A 57 4.52 7.22 -14.74
CA GLY A 57 3.59 7.41 -15.86
C GLY A 57 3.64 8.84 -16.40
N ALA A 58 2.70 9.18 -17.28
CA ALA A 58 2.64 10.52 -17.84
C ALA A 58 2.28 11.58 -16.77
N ARG A 59 2.76 12.82 -16.96
CA ARG A 59 2.53 13.96 -16.06
C ARG A 59 1.16 14.61 -16.33
N THR A 60 0.10 13.82 -16.16
CA THR A 60 -1.31 14.26 -16.30
C THR A 60 -2.18 13.47 -15.32
N PRO A 61 -3.25 14.07 -14.75
CA PRO A 61 -4.12 13.40 -13.80
C PRO A 61 -4.93 12.26 -14.43
N TYR A 62 -5.04 12.22 -15.76
CA TYR A 62 -5.75 11.16 -16.50
C TYR A 62 -4.83 10.01 -16.95
N ALA A 63 -3.58 9.97 -16.49
CA ALA A 63 -2.63 8.93 -16.89
C ALA A 63 -2.80 7.66 -16.06
N TRP A 64 -2.78 6.53 -16.75
CA TRP A 64 -2.45 5.25 -16.13
C TRP A 64 -1.01 5.31 -15.63
N ARG A 65 -0.77 4.77 -14.43
CA ARG A 65 0.57 4.71 -13.85
C ARG A 65 0.77 3.35 -13.19
N ALA A 66 1.98 2.85 -13.22
CA ALA A 66 2.32 1.60 -12.55
C ALA A 66 3.57 1.81 -11.71
N GLY A 67 3.78 0.95 -10.72
CA GLY A 67 4.99 0.97 -9.94
C GLY A 67 4.96 -0.01 -8.79
N PHE A 68 5.58 0.37 -7.69
CA PHE A 68 5.83 -0.53 -6.57
C PHE A 68 5.28 0.04 -5.28
N PHE A 69 4.93 -0.85 -4.35
CA PHE A 69 4.61 -0.48 -2.99
C PHE A 69 5.43 -1.28 -1.99
N GLY A 70 5.60 -0.69 -0.81
CA GLY A 70 6.10 -1.35 0.38
C GLY A 70 5.20 -0.99 1.57
N ALA A 71 5.02 -1.91 2.49
CA ALA A 71 4.30 -1.67 3.73
C ALA A 71 4.94 -2.44 4.87
N VAL A 72 4.90 -1.86 6.07
CA VAL A 72 5.22 -2.54 7.32
C VAL A 72 4.13 -2.18 8.30
N GLY A 73 3.55 -3.17 8.94
CA GLY A 73 2.41 -2.95 9.82
C GLY A 73 2.26 -4.00 10.89
N THR A 74 1.28 -3.76 11.74
CA THR A 74 0.90 -4.66 12.79
C THR A 74 -0.57 -5.06 12.65
N THR A 75 -0.86 -6.28 13.08
CA THR A 75 -2.21 -6.80 13.28
C THR A 75 -2.37 -7.11 14.77
N ASP A 76 -3.45 -6.59 15.36
CA ASP A 76 -3.80 -6.63 16.79
C ASP A 76 -2.72 -6.13 17.75
N PHE A 77 -1.75 -5.36 17.24
CA PHE A 77 -0.57 -4.91 17.98
C PHE A 77 0.33 -6.05 18.51
N VAL A 78 0.11 -7.27 18.01
CA VAL A 78 0.86 -8.47 18.42
C VAL A 78 1.68 -9.02 17.26
N ALA A 79 1.07 -9.13 16.08
CA ALA A 79 1.74 -9.59 14.88
C ALA A 79 2.38 -8.40 14.14
N LEU A 80 3.58 -8.59 13.61
CA LEU A 80 4.25 -7.62 12.74
C LEU A 80 4.40 -8.26 11.36
N ASP A 81 3.97 -7.55 10.32
CA ASP A 81 4.05 -7.98 8.93
C ASP A 81 4.75 -6.94 8.05
N ALA A 82 5.38 -7.42 6.99
CA ALA A 82 5.92 -6.59 5.92
C ALA A 82 5.39 -7.08 4.59
N ALA A 83 5.05 -6.15 3.70
CA ALA A 83 4.54 -6.46 2.38
C ALA A 83 5.21 -5.61 1.31
N ALA A 84 5.34 -6.18 0.12
CA ALA A 84 5.83 -5.48 -1.06
C ALA A 84 5.23 -6.06 -2.33
N GLY A 85 5.09 -5.23 -3.36
CA GLY A 85 4.53 -5.68 -4.62
C GLY A 85 4.34 -4.58 -5.65
N GLY A 86 3.47 -4.85 -6.62
CA GLY A 86 3.10 -3.93 -7.68
C GLY A 86 1.86 -3.13 -7.34
N VAL A 87 1.79 -1.91 -7.86
CA VAL A 87 0.61 -1.06 -7.81
C VAL A 87 0.28 -0.52 -9.19
N LEU A 88 -1.00 -0.51 -9.52
CA LEU A 88 -1.56 0.07 -10.72
C LEU A 88 -2.51 1.19 -10.33
N HIS A 89 -2.22 2.40 -10.82
CA HIS A 89 -3.07 3.57 -10.69
C HIS A 89 -3.98 3.66 -11.91
N VAL A 90 -5.28 3.54 -11.65
CA VAL A 90 -6.38 3.64 -12.61
C VAL A 90 -7.02 5.04 -12.50
N PRO A 91 -6.88 5.90 -13.52
CA PRO A 91 -7.34 7.29 -13.49
C PRO A 91 -8.84 7.38 -13.82
N VAL A 92 -9.69 6.76 -13.00
CA VAL A 92 -11.16 6.82 -13.17
C VAL A 92 -11.70 8.25 -13.01
N ASN A 93 -11.02 9.07 -12.20
CA ASN A 93 -11.33 10.47 -11.94
C ASN A 93 -10.02 11.23 -11.65
N PRO A 94 -9.87 12.50 -12.08
CA PRO A 94 -8.64 13.26 -11.85
C PRO A 94 -8.35 13.55 -10.37
N THR A 95 -9.38 13.54 -9.52
CA THR A 95 -9.29 13.77 -8.08
C THR A 95 -9.34 12.46 -7.30
N PHE A 96 -10.19 11.52 -7.72
CA PHE A 96 -10.48 10.28 -6.99
C PHE A 96 -10.06 9.02 -7.76
N PRO A 97 -8.76 8.77 -7.96
CA PRO A 97 -8.32 7.57 -8.65
C PRO A 97 -8.56 6.30 -7.85
N VAL A 98 -8.49 5.17 -8.57
CA VAL A 98 -8.47 3.84 -7.97
C VAL A 98 -7.07 3.26 -8.08
N LEU A 99 -6.56 2.70 -6.99
CA LEU A 99 -5.28 1.99 -6.97
C LEU A 99 -5.55 0.50 -6.73
N VAL A 100 -4.98 -0.35 -7.58
CA VAL A 100 -5.01 -1.81 -7.45
C VAL A 100 -3.60 -2.27 -7.11
N SER A 101 -3.44 -2.94 -5.98
CA SER A 101 -2.14 -3.45 -5.53
C SER A 101 -2.17 -4.96 -5.38
N LEU A 102 -1.09 -5.62 -5.78
CA LEU A 102 -0.89 -7.06 -5.61
C LEU A 102 0.55 -7.30 -5.17
N GLY A 103 0.74 -8.10 -4.12
CA GLY A 103 2.07 -8.34 -3.58
C GLY A 103 2.18 -9.54 -2.68
N ALA A 104 3.39 -9.74 -2.18
CA ALA A 104 3.68 -10.72 -1.14
C ALA A 104 3.65 -10.03 0.24
N VAL A 105 3.24 -10.79 1.25
CA VAL A 105 3.35 -10.42 2.66
C VAL A 105 4.20 -11.48 3.37
N VAL A 106 4.96 -11.08 4.37
CA VAL A 106 5.71 -11.98 5.23
C VAL A 106 5.52 -11.55 6.68
N ASP A 107 5.24 -12.50 7.55
CA ASP A 107 5.21 -12.24 8.98
C ASP A 107 6.66 -12.07 9.48
N LEU A 108 6.88 -11.02 10.27
CA LEU A 108 8.15 -10.70 10.93
C LEU A 108 8.13 -11.08 12.42
N ALA A 109 6.95 -11.04 13.05
CA ALA A 109 6.73 -11.45 14.43
C ALA A 109 5.27 -11.87 14.64
N PRO A 110 4.96 -12.75 15.61
CA PRO A 110 5.89 -13.40 16.54
C PRO A 110 6.66 -14.58 15.91
N THR A 111 6.13 -15.18 14.85
CA THR A 111 6.78 -16.29 14.13
C THR A 111 7.21 -15.81 12.75
N PRO A 112 8.47 -15.42 12.54
CA PRO A 112 8.94 -14.86 11.29
C PRO A 112 8.94 -15.88 10.14
N GLY A 113 8.83 -15.37 8.92
CA GLY A 113 9.09 -16.13 7.69
C GLY A 113 7.88 -16.88 7.13
N ARG A 114 6.67 -16.59 7.60
CA ARG A 114 5.43 -17.12 7.03
C ARG A 114 5.03 -16.29 5.80
N PRO A 115 5.11 -16.84 4.58
CA PRO A 115 4.78 -16.09 3.38
C PRO A 115 3.27 -16.10 3.12
N GLY A 116 2.79 -15.00 2.56
CA GLY A 116 1.45 -14.86 2.05
C GLY A 116 1.42 -13.97 0.82
N VAL A 117 0.22 -13.82 0.27
CA VAL A 117 -0.09 -12.90 -0.82
C VAL A 117 -1.18 -11.96 -0.37
N LEU A 118 -1.17 -10.74 -0.91
CA LEU A 118 -2.22 -9.77 -0.66
C LEU A 118 -2.68 -9.13 -1.97
N GLY A 119 -3.96 -8.79 -2.01
CA GLY A 119 -4.56 -7.93 -3.02
C GLY A 119 -5.29 -6.78 -2.33
N ARG A 120 -5.04 -5.54 -2.77
CA ARG A 120 -5.65 -4.34 -2.18
C ARG A 120 -6.29 -3.48 -3.25
N LEU A 121 -7.50 -3.03 -2.99
CA LEU A 121 -8.17 -1.95 -3.70
C LEU A 121 -8.16 -0.71 -2.83
N TRP A 122 -7.78 0.42 -3.42
CA TRP A 122 -7.77 1.71 -2.75
C TRP A 122 -8.53 2.73 -3.60
N TRP A 123 -9.29 3.59 -2.94
CA TRP A 123 -10.04 4.66 -3.57
C TRP A 123 -10.05 5.90 -2.66
N GLY A 124 -9.71 7.06 -3.22
CA GLY A 124 -9.64 8.28 -2.45
C GLY A 124 -8.99 9.42 -3.21
N THR A 125 -8.71 10.52 -2.52
CA THR A 125 -8.04 11.68 -3.11
C THR A 125 -6.54 11.47 -3.20
N ARG A 126 -5.96 11.77 -4.36
CA ARG A 126 -4.50 11.71 -4.56
C ARG A 126 -4.04 12.87 -5.41
N SER A 127 -3.12 13.68 -4.88
CA SER A 127 -2.60 14.84 -5.61
C SER A 127 -1.53 14.42 -6.62
N LEU A 128 -1.64 14.97 -7.82
CA LEU A 128 -0.53 15.01 -8.76
C LEU A 128 0.28 16.28 -8.49
N ASN A 129 1.44 16.11 -7.87
CA ASN A 129 2.30 17.25 -7.61
C ASN A 129 3.12 17.56 -8.86
N TYR A 130 2.95 18.76 -9.43
CA TYR A 130 3.73 19.18 -10.59
C TYR A 130 5.10 19.75 -10.19
N HIS A 131 5.30 20.18 -8.95
CA HIS A 131 6.51 20.86 -8.52
C HIS A 131 7.46 19.96 -7.71
N ALA A 132 6.98 18.80 -7.25
CA ALA A 132 7.79 17.81 -6.56
C ALA A 132 7.32 16.38 -6.88
N SER A 133 8.16 15.39 -6.55
CA SER A 133 7.82 13.97 -6.73
C SER A 133 6.92 13.41 -5.62
N TYR A 134 6.68 14.15 -4.54
CA TYR A 134 5.82 13.71 -3.45
C TYR A 134 4.36 14.12 -3.70
N GLY A 135 3.48 13.12 -3.78
CA GLY A 135 2.03 13.30 -3.86
C GLY A 135 1.37 13.00 -2.51
N MET A 136 0.38 13.80 -2.12
CA MET A 136 -0.42 13.56 -0.92
C MET A 136 -1.62 12.67 -1.28
N ALA A 137 -1.97 11.75 -0.39
CA ALA A 137 -3.11 10.86 -0.58
C ALA A 137 -3.94 10.72 0.71
N ALA A 138 -5.25 10.60 0.56
CA ALA A 138 -6.15 10.21 1.63
C ALA A 138 -7.32 9.42 1.05
N GLY A 139 -7.65 8.28 1.64
CA GLY A 139 -8.65 7.42 1.02
C GLY A 139 -9.06 6.22 1.86
N LEU A 140 -9.91 5.40 1.25
CA LEU A 140 -10.38 4.13 1.78
C LEU A 140 -9.68 2.98 1.07
N TRP A 141 -9.57 1.86 1.74
CA TRP A 141 -9.04 0.64 1.14
C TRP A 141 -9.75 -0.61 1.65
N ILE A 142 -9.70 -1.65 0.82
CA ILE A 142 -10.09 -3.03 1.14
C ILE A 142 -8.93 -3.92 0.71
N GLU A 143 -8.53 -4.85 1.57
CA GLU A 143 -7.40 -5.74 1.37
C GLU A 143 -7.81 -7.18 1.69
N GLY A 144 -7.53 -8.10 0.76
CA GLY A 144 -7.57 -9.52 1.01
C GLY A 144 -6.16 -10.05 1.21
N ARG A 145 -5.94 -10.85 2.25
CA ARG A 145 -4.69 -11.55 2.50
C ARG A 145 -4.92 -13.06 2.48
N TYR A 146 -4.00 -13.80 1.90
CA TYR A 146 -4.02 -15.26 1.90
C TYR A 146 -2.65 -15.79 2.29
N ARG A 147 -2.60 -16.69 3.28
CA ARG A 147 -1.38 -17.36 3.74
C ARG A 147 -1.47 -18.84 3.37
N PRO A 148 -0.89 -19.27 2.23
CA PRO A 148 -1.02 -20.64 1.74
C PRO A 148 -0.49 -21.69 2.72
N GLY A 149 0.57 -21.37 3.47
CA GLY A 149 1.18 -22.30 4.42
C GLY A 149 0.28 -22.65 5.61
N GLU A 150 -0.72 -21.82 5.90
CA GLU A 150 -1.66 -22.00 7.02
C GLU A 150 -3.10 -22.27 6.55
N GLY A 151 -3.38 -22.06 5.26
CA GLY A 151 -4.74 -22.12 4.73
C GLY A 151 -5.64 -20.97 5.19
N THR A 152 -5.07 -19.92 5.79
CA THR A 152 -5.83 -18.79 6.34
C THR A 152 -6.03 -17.69 5.30
N ALA A 153 -7.18 -17.04 5.36
CA ALA A 153 -7.54 -15.92 4.52
C ALA A 153 -8.19 -14.83 5.37
N ASP A 154 -7.79 -13.58 5.15
CA ASP A 154 -8.27 -12.42 5.90
C ASP A 154 -8.87 -11.41 4.92
N VAL A 155 -9.91 -10.69 5.38
CA VAL A 155 -10.37 -9.46 4.71
C VAL A 155 -10.31 -8.31 5.68
N LEU A 156 -9.66 -7.25 5.24
CA LEU A 156 -9.39 -6.03 5.98
C LEU A 156 -9.95 -4.86 5.19
N GLY A 157 -10.32 -3.80 5.91
CA GLY A 157 -10.69 -2.52 5.31
C GLY A 157 -10.36 -1.37 6.24
N GLY A 158 -10.17 -0.19 5.67
CA GLY A 158 -9.76 0.96 6.47
C GLY A 158 -9.54 2.23 5.70
N ILE A 159 -8.77 3.11 6.32
CA ILE A 159 -8.38 4.41 5.80
C ILE A 159 -6.87 4.49 5.60
N ASP A 160 -6.44 5.28 4.63
CA ASP A 160 -5.06 5.69 4.43
C ASP A 160 -4.96 7.20 4.56
N LEU A 161 -3.98 7.65 5.34
CA LEU A 161 -3.70 9.06 5.57
C LEU A 161 -2.23 9.36 5.28
N ASP A 162 -1.95 10.27 4.36
CA ASP A 162 -0.60 10.74 4.07
C ASP A 162 0.07 11.39 5.29
N LEU A 163 1.38 11.15 5.48
CA LEU A 163 2.10 11.70 6.63
C LEU A 163 2.12 13.23 6.66
N ARG A 164 2.18 13.92 5.52
CA ARG A 164 2.12 15.39 5.50
C ARG A 164 0.74 15.89 5.93
N VAL A 165 -0.34 15.16 5.61
CA VAL A 165 -1.68 15.49 6.12
C VAL A 165 -1.70 15.43 7.65
N LEU A 166 -1.03 14.44 8.25
CA LEU A 166 -0.91 14.34 9.72
C LEU A 166 -0.11 15.51 10.34
N THR A 167 0.77 16.17 9.59
CA THR A 167 1.51 17.34 10.08
C THR A 167 0.72 18.64 10.05
N LEU A 168 -0.37 18.74 9.27
CA LEU A 168 -1.13 19.98 9.08
C LEU A 168 -1.60 20.64 10.39
N PRO A 169 -2.17 19.91 11.37
CA PRO A 169 -2.63 20.54 12.62
C PRO A 169 -1.49 21.22 13.40
N PHE A 170 -0.29 20.61 13.39
CA PHE A 170 0.88 21.16 14.10
C PHE A 170 1.42 22.42 13.40
N VAL A 171 1.45 22.42 12.07
CA VAL A 171 1.85 23.59 11.29
C VAL A 171 0.87 24.75 11.51
N MET A 172 -0.43 24.46 11.51
CA MET A 172 -1.46 25.47 11.77
C MET A 172 -1.37 26.04 13.19
N LEU A 173 -1.13 25.18 14.19
CA LEU A 173 -0.95 25.60 15.58
C LEU A 173 0.31 26.46 15.75
N ALA A 174 1.44 26.04 15.18
CA ALA A 174 2.68 26.82 15.22
C ALA A 174 2.50 28.19 14.56
N GLY A 175 1.84 28.24 13.40
CA GLY A 175 1.51 29.49 12.72
C GLY A 175 0.52 30.38 13.50
N TRP A 176 -0.34 29.80 14.33
CA TRP A 176 -1.20 30.56 15.25
C TRP A 176 -0.41 31.13 16.43
N LEU A 177 0.48 30.34 17.04
CA LEU A 177 1.32 30.78 18.17
C LEU A 177 2.33 31.88 17.82
N GLN A 178 2.66 32.03 16.53
CA GLN A 178 3.58 33.04 16.02
C GLN A 178 2.91 34.36 15.64
N ARG A 179 1.58 34.46 15.80
CA ARG A 179 0.81 35.70 15.61
C ARG A 179 0.59 36.40 16.94
#